data_AF-A0A1M5TGQ2-F1
#
_entry.id   AF-A0A1M5TGQ2-F1
#
_cell.length_a   1.000
_cell.length_b   1.000
_cell.length_c   1.000
_cell.angle_alpha   90.00
_cell.angle_beta   90.00
_cell.angle_gamma   90.00
#
_symmetry.space_group_name_H-M   'P 1'
#
loop_
_entity.id
_entity.type
_entity.pdbx_description
1 polymer ?
#
loop_
_entity_poly.entity_id
_entity_poly.type
_entity_poly.pdbx_seq_one_letter_code
_entity_poly.pdbx_strand_id
1 'polypeptide(L)'
;MTFLQKMRGAGQSPPRVSTTEILWSWVGSFLGIAAVALVHYRLLGQSELLLLIGSFGASAVLIYGAIRSPLAQPRNLVGGHVLSAIIGVSVWQLLSGTPFVAAAMAVSLAIAVMHLTKTLHPPGGATALIAVLGGDGIHRLGFLYVLMPVAAGSLIMLVVALVINNIPKTRKYPEFWF
;
A
#
# COMPACT_ATOMS: atom_id res chain seq x y z
N MET A 1 -12.21 20.99 23.98
CA MET A 1 -13.05 20.35 22.93
C MET A 1 -13.52 18.99 23.43
N THR A 2 -14.82 18.76 23.45
CA THR A 2 -15.40 17.43 23.70
C THR A 2 -15.05 16.47 22.55
N PHE A 3 -15.19 15.15 22.77
CA PHE A 3 -14.94 14.12 21.76
C PHE A 3 -15.62 14.43 20.43
N LEU A 4 -16.92 14.75 20.46
CA LEU A 4 -17.70 15.09 19.26
C LEU A 4 -17.31 16.44 18.65
N GLN A 5 -16.89 17.41 19.44
CA GLN A 5 -16.43 18.71 18.91
C GLN A 5 -15.17 18.57 18.05
N LYS A 6 -14.29 17.60 18.32
CA LYS A 6 -13.09 17.35 17.50
C LYS A 6 -13.43 16.94 16.06
N MET A 7 -14.56 16.24 15.86
CA MET A 7 -15.00 15.77 14.54
C MET A 7 -15.47 16.91 13.61
N ARG A 8 -15.72 18.12 14.13
CA ARG A 8 -16.12 19.27 13.31
C ARG A 8 -14.99 19.79 12.41
N GLY A 9 -13.75 19.39 12.69
CA GLY A 9 -12.57 19.96 12.03
C GLY A 9 -12.36 21.44 12.42
N ALA A 10 -11.22 21.99 12.02
CA ALA A 10 -10.85 23.37 12.35
C ALA A 10 -10.16 24.09 11.17
N GLY A 11 -10.09 23.46 9.99
CA GLY A 11 -9.28 23.93 8.86
C GLY A 11 -10.10 24.11 7.58
N GLN A 12 -9.48 24.78 6.62
CA GLN A 12 -9.98 24.88 5.25
C GLN A 12 -9.31 23.81 4.38
N SER A 13 -9.97 23.41 3.30
CA SER A 13 -9.37 22.47 2.34
C SER A 13 -8.18 23.13 1.63
N PRO A 14 -7.11 22.37 1.34
CA PRO A 14 -6.00 22.89 0.55
C PRO A 14 -6.47 23.27 -0.86
N PRO A 15 -5.76 24.20 -1.54
CA PRO A 15 -6.07 24.55 -2.92
C PRO A 15 -5.91 23.36 -3.86
N ARG A 16 -6.60 23.40 -5.00
CA ARG A 16 -6.50 22.36 -6.04
C ARG A 16 -5.07 22.30 -6.60
N VAL A 17 -4.57 21.08 -6.82
CA VAL A 17 -3.32 20.83 -7.54
C VAL A 17 -3.41 21.25 -9.03
N SER A 18 -2.29 21.68 -9.61
CA SER A 18 -2.25 22.11 -11.02
C SER A 18 -2.53 20.95 -11.98
N THR A 19 -3.02 21.25 -13.19
CA THR A 19 -3.29 20.23 -14.22
C THR A 19 -2.04 19.43 -14.59
N THR A 20 -0.87 20.06 -14.61
CA THR A 20 0.41 19.38 -14.85
C THR A 20 0.71 18.36 -13.76
N GLU A 21 0.49 18.70 -12.49
CA GLU A 21 0.65 17.75 -11.38
C GLU A 21 -0.37 16.60 -11.47
N ILE A 22 -1.61 16.89 -11.85
CA ILE A 22 -2.63 15.85 -12.08
C ILE A 22 -2.16 14.87 -13.17
N LEU A 23 -1.62 15.37 -14.27
CA LEU A 23 -1.15 14.54 -15.39
C LEU A 23 0.00 13.63 -14.96
N TRP A 24 0.99 14.13 -14.21
CA TRP A 24 2.10 13.30 -13.73
C TRP A 24 1.65 12.23 -12.73
N SER A 25 0.71 12.57 -11.84
CA SER A 25 0.10 11.58 -10.94
C SER A 25 -0.63 10.49 -11.72
N TRP A 26 -1.36 10.88 -12.78
CA TRP A 26 -2.08 9.94 -13.64
C TRP A 26 -1.12 9.01 -14.41
N VAL A 27 -0.09 9.57 -15.06
CA VAL A 27 0.92 8.76 -15.78
C VAL A 27 1.62 7.78 -14.83
N GLY A 28 2.09 8.25 -13.67
CA GLY A 28 2.77 7.41 -12.70
C GLY A 28 1.89 6.28 -12.16
N SER A 29 0.64 6.60 -11.78
CA SER A 29 -0.31 5.61 -11.29
C SER A 29 -0.72 4.60 -12.35
N PHE A 30 -1.00 5.04 -13.58
CA PHE A 30 -1.32 4.14 -14.68
C PHE A 30 -0.18 3.17 -14.96
N LEU A 31 1.05 3.67 -15.14
CA LEU A 31 2.20 2.83 -15.46
C LEU A 31 2.55 1.87 -14.31
N GLY A 32 2.49 2.35 -13.06
CA GLY A 32 2.76 1.53 -11.89
C GLY A 32 1.76 0.39 -11.73
N ILE A 33 0.46 0.72 -11.76
CA ILE A 33 -0.60 -0.28 -11.60
C ILE A 33 -0.63 -1.24 -12.79
N ALA A 34 -0.46 -0.75 -14.02
CA ALA A 34 -0.40 -1.61 -15.20
C ALA A 34 0.77 -2.60 -15.13
N ALA A 35 1.95 -2.14 -14.70
CA ALA A 35 3.13 -3.01 -14.54
C ALA A 35 2.90 -4.09 -13.47
N VAL A 36 2.36 -3.71 -12.31
CA VAL A 36 2.01 -4.67 -11.25
C VAL A 36 0.97 -5.67 -11.73
N ALA A 37 -0.09 -5.19 -12.39
CA ALA A 37 -1.14 -6.05 -12.93
C ALA A 37 -0.59 -7.04 -13.95
N LEU A 38 0.24 -6.58 -14.89
CA LEU A 38 0.84 -7.42 -15.93
C LEU A 38 1.73 -8.53 -15.35
N VAL A 39 2.59 -8.19 -14.38
CA VAL A 39 3.50 -9.15 -13.73
C VAL A 39 2.72 -10.23 -12.97
N HIS A 40 1.62 -9.86 -12.32
CA HIS A 40 0.85 -10.78 -11.47
C HIS A 40 -0.34 -11.44 -12.16
N TYR A 41 -0.70 -11.02 -13.38
CA TYR A 41 -1.87 -11.50 -14.10
C TYR A 41 -1.90 -13.03 -14.29
N ARG A 42 -0.73 -13.64 -14.50
CA ARG A 42 -0.60 -15.10 -14.66
C ARG A 42 -0.35 -15.85 -13.34
N LEU A 43 -0.02 -15.13 -12.27
CA LEU A 43 0.35 -15.71 -10.98
C LEU A 43 -0.84 -15.83 -10.03
N LEU A 44 -1.81 -14.94 -10.17
CA LEU A 44 -2.97 -14.83 -9.29
C LEU A 44 -4.26 -15.11 -10.05
N GLY A 45 -5.24 -15.68 -9.35
CA GLY A 45 -6.62 -15.69 -9.83
C GLY A 45 -7.18 -14.28 -9.93
N GLN A 46 -8.28 -14.13 -10.68
CA GLN A 46 -8.87 -12.82 -10.96
C GLN A 46 -9.28 -12.07 -9.68
N SER A 47 -9.87 -12.77 -8.72
CA SER A 47 -10.32 -12.19 -7.45
C SER A 47 -9.15 -11.71 -6.59
N GLU A 48 -8.10 -12.51 -6.50
CA GLU A 48 -6.87 -12.19 -5.77
C GLU A 48 -6.13 -11.00 -6.40
N LEU A 49 -6.10 -10.95 -7.73
CA LEU A 49 -5.53 -9.83 -8.47
C LEU A 49 -6.29 -8.53 -8.20
N LEU A 50 -7.62 -8.56 -8.16
CA LEU A 50 -8.45 -7.38 -7.86
C LEU A 50 -8.19 -6.87 -6.43
N LEU A 51 -8.08 -7.77 -5.46
CA LEU A 51 -7.74 -7.41 -4.08
C LEU A 51 -6.36 -6.74 -4.01
N LEU A 52 -5.36 -7.34 -4.68
CA LEU A 52 -4.00 -6.82 -4.72
C LEU A 52 -3.95 -5.43 -5.38
N ILE A 53 -4.66 -5.24 -6.49
CA ILE A 53 -4.79 -3.94 -7.16
C ILE A 53 -5.47 -2.93 -6.24
N GLY A 54 -6.43 -3.33 -5.41
CA GLY A 54 -7.02 -2.45 -4.39
C GLY A 54 -5.99 -1.90 -3.41
N SER A 55 -5.10 -2.76 -2.88
CA SER A 55 -4.02 -2.35 -1.98
C SER A 55 -3.02 -1.43 -2.70
N PHE A 56 -2.49 -1.84 -3.86
CA PHE A 56 -1.52 -1.01 -4.59
C PHE A 56 -2.14 0.26 -5.21
N GLY A 57 -3.44 0.26 -5.49
CA GLY A 57 -4.18 1.45 -5.92
C GLY A 57 -4.16 2.53 -4.84
N ALA A 58 -4.32 2.16 -3.56
CA ALA A 58 -4.13 3.08 -2.45
C ALA A 58 -2.66 3.55 -2.34
N SER A 59 -1.68 2.67 -2.61
CA SER A 59 -0.26 3.05 -2.69
C SER A 59 -0.01 4.06 -3.81
N ALA A 60 -0.63 3.88 -4.98
CA ALA A 60 -0.54 4.80 -6.10
C ALA A 60 -0.98 6.22 -5.74
N VAL A 61 -2.07 6.35 -4.98
CA VAL A 61 -2.54 7.65 -4.48
C VAL A 61 -1.45 8.36 -3.67
N LEU A 62 -0.74 7.62 -2.81
CA LEU A 62 0.35 8.18 -2.01
C LEU A 62 1.58 8.50 -2.85
N ILE A 63 2.13 7.50 -3.54
CA ILE A 63 3.47 7.61 -4.13
C ILE A 63 3.50 8.35 -5.46
N TYR A 64 2.36 8.53 -6.12
CA TYR A 64 2.26 9.34 -7.35
C TYR A 64 1.46 10.63 -7.15
N GLY A 65 0.48 10.63 -6.25
CA GLY A 65 -0.41 11.78 -6.00
C GLY A 65 0.00 12.67 -4.82
N ALA A 66 0.54 12.08 -3.75
CA ALA A 66 0.95 12.78 -2.53
C ALA A 66 2.43 12.57 -2.23
N ILE A 67 3.29 12.79 -3.23
CA ILE A 67 4.71 12.39 -3.25
C ILE A 67 5.55 12.93 -2.07
N ARG A 68 5.14 14.07 -1.49
CA ARG A 68 5.81 14.69 -0.34
C ARG A 68 5.33 14.16 1.00
N SER A 69 4.30 13.32 1.02
CA SER A 69 3.78 12.71 2.23
C SER A 69 4.86 11.84 2.86
N PRO A 70 5.12 11.93 4.18
CA PRO A 70 6.00 11.00 4.86
C PRO A 70 5.56 9.54 4.68
N LEU A 71 4.26 9.28 4.52
CA LEU A 71 3.70 7.94 4.32
C LEU A 71 3.94 7.38 2.91
N ALA A 72 4.31 8.24 1.95
CA ALA A 72 4.58 7.87 0.58
C ALA A 72 6.04 7.45 0.35
N GLN A 73 6.94 7.67 1.32
CA GLN A 73 8.38 7.49 1.10
C GLN A 73 8.78 6.01 0.97
N PRO A 74 9.92 5.69 0.32
CA PRO A 74 10.31 4.33 -0.05
C PRO A 74 10.33 3.33 1.12
N ARG A 75 10.86 3.74 2.28
CA ARG A 75 10.85 2.91 3.50
C ARG A 75 9.44 2.53 3.92
N ASN A 76 8.50 3.48 3.87
CA ASN A 76 7.12 3.24 4.25
C ASN A 76 6.42 2.38 3.21
N LEU A 77 6.56 2.69 1.92
CA LEU A 77 6.01 1.88 0.83
C LEU A 77 6.44 0.41 0.96
N VAL A 78 7.74 0.14 0.89
CA VAL A 78 8.24 -1.25 0.85
C VAL A 78 8.13 -1.91 2.23
N GLY A 79 8.61 -1.24 3.28
CA GLY A 79 8.60 -1.78 4.64
C GLY A 79 7.18 -1.99 5.17
N GLY A 80 6.28 -1.05 4.91
CA GLY A 80 4.88 -1.14 5.32
C GLY A 80 4.15 -2.30 4.66
N HIS A 81 4.35 -2.53 3.35
CA HIS A 81 3.79 -3.69 2.66
C HIS A 81 4.40 -5.02 3.15
N VAL A 82 5.73 -5.13 3.21
CA VAL A 82 6.42 -6.38 3.57
C VAL A 82 6.12 -6.80 5.01
N LEU A 83 6.23 -5.88 5.98
CA LEU A 83 5.93 -6.19 7.38
C LEU A 83 4.45 -6.56 7.56
N SER A 84 3.55 -5.85 6.89
CA SER A 84 2.12 -6.15 6.96
C SER A 84 1.79 -7.51 6.35
N ALA A 85 2.46 -7.92 5.26
CA ALA A 85 2.29 -9.25 4.68
C ALA A 85 2.76 -10.36 5.61
N ILE A 86 3.91 -10.17 6.28
CA ILE A 86 4.42 -11.12 7.29
C ILE A 86 3.38 -11.29 8.41
N ILE A 87 2.86 -10.18 8.94
CA ILE A 87 1.84 -10.20 9.99
C ILE A 87 0.56 -10.86 9.50
N GLY A 88 0.06 -10.50 8.31
CA GLY A 88 -1.17 -11.06 7.75
C GLY A 88 -1.10 -12.58 7.55
N VAL A 89 -0.02 -13.09 6.97
CA VAL A 89 0.20 -14.53 6.79
C VAL A 89 0.31 -15.25 8.14
N SER A 90 1.03 -14.67 9.09
CA SER A 90 1.17 -15.24 10.44
C SER A 90 -0.17 -15.33 11.15
N VAL A 91 -0.98 -14.27 11.09
CA VAL A 91 -2.31 -14.24 11.67
C VAL A 91 -3.25 -15.24 11.00
N TRP A 92 -3.20 -15.36 9.67
CA TRP A 92 -3.97 -16.36 8.95
C TRP A 92 -3.63 -17.79 9.41
N GLN A 93 -2.34 -18.12 9.51
CA GLN A 93 -1.92 -19.46 9.94
C GLN A 93 -2.36 -19.80 11.37
N LEU A 94 -2.46 -18.81 12.25
CA LEU A 94 -2.85 -19.01 13.66
C LEU A 94 -4.36 -18.96 13.89
N LEU A 95 -5.10 -18.13 13.13
CA LEU A 95 -6.49 -17.76 13.41
C LEU A 95 -7.45 -18.01 12.24
N SER A 96 -7.06 -18.80 11.23
CA SER A 96 -7.90 -19.09 10.05
C SER A 96 -9.29 -19.65 10.37
N GLY A 97 -9.45 -20.34 11.51
CA GLY A 97 -10.76 -20.84 11.98
C GLY A 97 -11.77 -19.74 12.35
N THR A 98 -11.32 -18.49 12.52
CA THR A 98 -12.18 -17.34 12.87
C THR A 98 -11.86 -16.12 11.99
N PRO A 99 -12.36 -16.06 10.73
CA PRO A 99 -11.93 -15.07 9.74
C PRO A 99 -12.10 -13.60 10.16
N PHE A 100 -13.18 -13.25 10.86
CA PHE A 100 -13.43 -11.89 11.32
C PHE A 100 -12.39 -11.42 12.37
N VAL A 101 -12.03 -12.33 13.30
CA VAL A 101 -11.01 -12.05 14.31
C VAL A 101 -9.63 -11.99 13.67
N ALA A 102 -9.32 -12.92 12.75
CA ALA A 102 -8.08 -12.89 11.98
C ALA A 102 -7.93 -11.59 11.19
N ALA A 103 -8.99 -11.11 10.53
CA ALA A 103 -8.96 -9.87 9.77
C ALA A 103 -8.68 -8.65 10.67
N ALA A 104 -9.42 -8.53 11.79
CA ALA A 104 -9.21 -7.45 12.75
C ALA A 104 -7.81 -7.48 13.37
N MET A 105 -7.31 -8.67 13.72
CA MET A 105 -5.99 -8.87 14.29
C MET A 105 -4.88 -8.55 13.28
N ALA A 106 -4.99 -9.02 12.04
CA ALA A 106 -3.99 -8.79 10.99
C ALA A 106 -3.80 -7.30 10.73
N VAL A 107 -4.89 -6.56 10.56
CA VAL A 107 -4.84 -5.11 10.27
C VAL A 107 -4.32 -4.33 11.49
N SER A 108 -4.85 -4.62 12.69
CA SER A 108 -4.44 -3.88 13.90
C SER A 108 -2.97 -4.14 14.28
N LEU A 109 -2.49 -5.38 14.20
CA LEU A 109 -1.08 -5.70 14.42
C LEU A 109 -0.18 -5.09 13.36
N ALA A 110 -0.58 -5.12 12.08
CA ALA A 110 0.18 -4.50 11.00
C ALA A 110 0.35 -2.99 11.25
N ILE A 111 -0.71 -2.28 11.66
CA ILE A 111 -0.65 -0.87 12.05
C ILE A 111 0.30 -0.66 13.22
N ALA A 112 0.20 -1.47 14.29
CA ALA A 112 1.08 -1.37 15.45
C ALA A 112 2.56 -1.58 15.07
N VAL A 113 2.87 -2.61 14.29
CA VAL A 113 4.23 -2.92 13.84
C VAL A 113 4.77 -1.83 12.93
N MET A 114 3.95 -1.28 12.03
CA MET A 114 4.35 -0.17 11.18
C MET A 114 4.66 1.10 11.99
N HIS A 115 3.88 1.38 13.05
CA HIS A 115 4.20 2.46 13.98
C HIS A 115 5.54 2.23 14.70
N LEU A 116 5.74 1.02 15.25
CA LEU A 116 6.97 0.67 15.97
C LEU A 116 8.22 0.78 15.09
N THR A 117 8.11 0.38 13.82
CA THR A 117 9.25 0.34 12.89
C THR A 117 9.42 1.62 12.06
N LYS A 118 8.55 2.61 12.25
CA LYS A 118 8.48 3.85 11.46
C LYS A 118 8.35 3.56 9.96
N THR A 119 7.44 2.66 9.61
CA THR A 119 7.15 2.25 8.23
C THR A 119 5.68 2.45 7.86
N LEU A 120 4.97 3.33 8.58
CA LEU A 120 3.53 3.55 8.39
C LEU A 120 3.18 3.89 6.94
N HIS A 121 2.52 2.93 6.31
CA HIS A 121 1.99 3.00 4.95
C HIS A 121 0.59 2.39 4.97
N PRO A 122 -0.47 3.21 5.01
CA PRO A 122 -1.85 2.71 5.15
C PRO A 122 -2.23 1.56 4.19
N PRO A 123 -1.77 1.53 2.92
CA PRO A 123 -2.00 0.38 2.02
C PRO A 123 -1.46 -0.97 2.53
N GLY A 124 -0.44 -0.96 3.40
CA GLY A 124 0.06 -2.15 4.09
C GLY A 124 -1.01 -2.81 4.97
N GLY A 125 -1.90 -2.04 5.59
CA GLY A 125 -3.04 -2.60 6.32
C GLY A 125 -3.95 -3.44 5.41
N ALA A 126 -4.20 -2.98 4.18
CA ALA A 126 -4.92 -3.77 3.19
C ALA A 126 -4.12 -5.02 2.76
N THR A 127 -2.79 -4.93 2.64
CA THR A 127 -1.94 -6.11 2.38
C THR A 127 -2.06 -7.18 3.47
N ALA A 128 -2.03 -6.80 4.74
CA ALA A 128 -2.26 -7.74 5.84
C ALA A 128 -3.66 -8.38 5.74
N LEU A 129 -4.67 -7.58 5.43
CA LEU A 129 -6.05 -8.05 5.27
C LEU A 129 -6.20 -9.04 4.11
N ILE A 130 -5.51 -8.81 2.99
CA ILE A 130 -5.54 -9.70 1.82
C ILE A 130 -4.94 -11.07 2.14
N ALA A 131 -3.93 -11.15 3.00
CA ALA A 131 -3.40 -12.44 3.43
C ALA A 131 -4.45 -13.29 4.19
N VAL A 132 -5.42 -12.64 4.84
CA VAL A 132 -6.51 -13.30 5.56
C VAL A 132 -7.70 -13.57 4.65
N LEU A 133 -8.19 -12.54 3.92
CA LEU A 133 -9.40 -12.61 3.11
C LEU A 133 -9.16 -13.12 1.68
N GLY A 134 -7.91 -13.32 1.28
CA GLY A 134 -7.56 -13.91 0.00
C GLY A 134 -8.17 -15.30 -0.15
N GLY A 135 -8.33 -15.77 -1.39
CA GLY A 135 -8.75 -17.14 -1.64
C GLY A 135 -7.60 -18.15 -1.47
N ASP A 136 -7.89 -19.42 -1.77
CA ASP A 136 -6.92 -20.51 -1.68
C ASP A 136 -5.61 -20.21 -2.43
N GLY A 137 -5.66 -19.41 -3.51
CA GLY A 137 -4.47 -18.97 -4.24
C GLY A 137 -3.48 -18.21 -3.35
N ILE A 138 -3.96 -17.26 -2.54
CA ILE A 138 -3.14 -16.50 -1.60
C ILE A 138 -2.72 -17.38 -0.42
N HIS A 139 -3.64 -18.15 0.15
CA HIS A 139 -3.34 -18.97 1.32
C HIS A 139 -2.30 -20.05 1.02
N ARG A 140 -2.31 -20.65 -0.18
CA ARG A 140 -1.31 -21.63 -0.63
C ARG A 140 0.09 -21.04 -0.79
N LEU A 141 0.21 -19.73 -1.07
CA LEU A 141 1.54 -19.09 -1.12
C LEU A 141 2.19 -19.09 0.26
N GLY A 142 1.42 -19.04 1.34
CA GLY A 142 1.95 -18.87 2.69
C GLY A 142 2.91 -17.68 2.74
N PHE A 143 4.11 -17.86 3.28
CA PHE A 143 5.09 -16.77 3.33
C PHE A 143 5.67 -16.37 1.97
N LEU A 144 5.47 -17.14 0.90
CA LEU A 144 5.81 -16.67 -0.45
C LEU A 144 4.99 -15.45 -0.85
N TYR A 145 3.79 -15.26 -0.28
CA TYR A 145 2.98 -14.04 -0.45
C TYR A 145 3.78 -12.76 -0.17
N VAL A 146 4.68 -12.81 0.81
CA VAL A 146 5.54 -11.67 1.19
C VAL A 146 6.48 -11.28 0.05
N LEU A 147 7.09 -12.26 -0.63
CA LEU A 147 8.00 -12.02 -1.74
C LEU A 147 7.23 -11.70 -3.03
N MET A 148 6.26 -12.56 -3.34
CA MET A 148 5.40 -12.52 -4.51
C MET A 148 3.96 -12.77 -4.07
N PRO A 149 3.04 -11.79 -4.17
CA PRO A 149 3.15 -10.59 -4.99
C PRO A 149 3.66 -9.32 -4.28
N VAL A 150 3.82 -9.35 -2.95
CA VAL A 150 3.88 -8.10 -2.16
C VAL A 150 5.18 -7.32 -2.36
N ALA A 151 6.33 -7.91 -2.03
CA ALA A 151 7.62 -7.22 -2.15
C ALA A 151 7.86 -6.81 -3.60
N ALA A 152 7.70 -7.73 -4.56
CA ALA A 152 7.87 -7.44 -5.98
C ALA A 152 6.93 -6.32 -6.47
N GLY A 153 5.65 -6.37 -6.13
CA GLY A 153 4.69 -5.31 -6.49
C GLY A 153 5.08 -3.96 -5.91
N SER A 154 5.48 -3.91 -4.64
CA SER A 154 5.92 -2.67 -3.99
C SER A 154 7.21 -2.10 -4.61
N LEU A 155 8.14 -2.96 -5.04
CA LEU A 155 9.37 -2.55 -5.72
C LEU A 155 9.11 -2.05 -7.14
N ILE A 156 8.23 -2.70 -7.89
CA ILE A 156 7.80 -2.23 -9.22
C ILE A 156 7.21 -0.82 -9.10
N MET A 157 6.30 -0.63 -8.13
CA MET A 157 5.69 0.67 -7.84
C MET A 157 6.74 1.71 -7.45
N LEU A 158 7.72 1.34 -6.62
CA LEU A 158 8.81 2.23 -6.23
C LEU A 158 9.66 2.64 -7.44
N VAL A 159 10.04 1.70 -8.31
CA VAL A 159 10.84 2.00 -9.51
C VAL A 159 10.11 2.99 -10.41
N VAL A 160 8.82 2.77 -10.67
CA VAL A 160 8.02 3.71 -11.47
C VAL A 160 7.92 5.07 -10.77
N ALA A 161 7.75 5.11 -9.45
CA ALA A 161 7.73 6.37 -8.69
C ALA A 161 9.06 7.13 -8.76
N LEU A 162 10.19 6.45 -8.66
CA LEU A 162 11.52 7.05 -8.79
C LEU A 162 11.75 7.62 -10.19
N VAL A 163 11.27 6.97 -11.23
CA VAL A 163 11.41 7.49 -12.60
C VAL A 163 10.45 8.66 -12.82
N ILE A 164 9.14 8.43 -12.66
CA ILE A 164 8.12 9.40 -13.10
C ILE A 164 8.13 10.67 -12.24
N ASN A 165 8.33 10.57 -10.93
CA ASN A 165 8.31 11.75 -10.06
C ASN A 165 9.59 12.59 -10.12
N ASN A 166 10.64 12.16 -10.84
CA ASN A 166 11.86 12.96 -11.02
C ASN A 166 12.03 13.51 -12.44
N ILE A 167 11.11 13.23 -13.37
CA ILE A 167 11.09 13.84 -14.71
C ILE A 167 10.71 15.34 -14.63
N PRO A 168 9.58 15.74 -14.00
CA PRO A 168 9.21 17.15 -13.94
C PRO A 168 10.02 17.91 -12.89
N LYS A 169 10.45 19.13 -13.24
CA LYS A 169 11.18 20.04 -12.33
C LYS A 169 10.39 20.44 -11.08
N THR A 170 9.07 20.27 -11.08
CA THR A 170 8.17 20.64 -9.97
C THR A 170 8.08 19.57 -8.88
N ARG A 171 8.55 18.35 -9.16
CA ARG A 171 8.53 17.21 -8.24
C ARG A 171 9.94 16.84 -7.82
N LYS A 172 10.01 16.17 -6.67
CA LYS A 172 11.20 15.53 -6.14
C LYS A 172 10.73 14.30 -5.37
N TYR A 173 11.33 13.15 -5.64
CA TYR A 173 11.02 11.93 -4.90
C TYR A 173 12.24 11.00 -4.86
N PRO A 174 12.60 10.41 -3.72
CA PRO A 174 11.95 10.59 -2.44
C PRO A 174 12.36 11.90 -1.76
N GLU A 175 11.59 12.32 -0.76
CA GLU A 175 12.01 13.34 0.20
C GLU A 175 13.07 12.76 1.16
N PHE A 176 12.95 11.48 1.54
CA PHE A 176 13.94 10.75 2.34
C PHE A 176 13.84 9.23 2.10
N TRP A 177 14.93 8.52 2.37
CA TRP A 177 14.99 7.05 2.26
C TRP A 177 14.76 6.31 3.58
N PHE A 178 15.23 6.84 4.72
CA PHE A 178 15.25 6.14 6.01
C PHE A 178 14.76 6.98 7.19
#